data_AF-A0A919RNA6-F1
#
_entry.id   AF-A0A919RNA6-F1
#
_cell.length_a   1.000
_cell.length_b   1.000
_cell.length_c   1.000
_cell.angle_alpha   90.00
_cell.angle_beta   90.00
_cell.angle_gamma   90.00
#
_symmetry.space_group_name_H-M   'P 1'
#
loop_
_entity.id
_entity.type
_entity.pdbx_description
1 polymer ?
#
loop_
_entity_poly.entity_id
_entity_poly.type
_entity_poly.pdbx_seq_one_letter_code
_entity_poly.pdbx_strand_id
1 'polypeptide(L)'
;MSVMPEIADTGHRVVVITVNERPVSIEGPRVTGLRIKQAAIAQGVPIELSFLLSQELPNHHTRPVGDSDVVAVNKNSKFTAVADDDNS
;
A
#
# COMPACT_ATOMS: atom_id res chain seq x y z
N MET A 1 -13.25 -13.50 -34.22
CA MET A 1 -13.07 -13.74 -32.77
C MET A 1 -11.58 -13.76 -32.51
N SER A 2 -11.01 -12.63 -32.06
CA SER A 2 -9.58 -12.55 -31.78
C SER A 2 -9.32 -13.17 -30.42
N VAL A 3 -8.66 -14.32 -30.43
CA VAL A 3 -8.08 -14.93 -29.23
C VAL A 3 -6.97 -14.00 -28.74
N MET A 4 -7.20 -13.36 -27.60
CA MET A 4 -6.15 -12.69 -26.84
C MET A 4 -5.38 -13.77 -26.06
N PRO A 5 -4.04 -13.70 -26.00
CA PRO A 5 -3.26 -14.75 -25.38
C PRO A 5 -3.50 -14.76 -23.87
N GLU A 6 -3.56 -15.97 -23.32
CA GLU A 6 -3.44 -16.25 -21.89
C GLU A 6 -2.14 -15.62 -21.40
N ILE A 7 -2.26 -14.48 -20.72
CA ILE A 7 -1.13 -13.83 -20.07
C ILE A 7 -0.56 -14.78 -19.03
N ALA A 8 0.72 -15.08 -19.17
CA ALA A 8 1.46 -15.85 -18.19
C ALA A 8 1.25 -15.25 -16.78
N ASP A 9 0.59 -16.01 -15.91
CA ASP A 9 0.44 -15.72 -14.49
C ASP A 9 1.80 -15.88 -13.79
N THR A 10 2.70 -14.93 -14.04
CA THR A 10 3.88 -14.69 -13.22
C THR A 10 3.57 -13.50 -12.31
N GLY A 11 2.47 -13.63 -11.56
CA GLY A 11 2.41 -13.28 -10.14
C GLY A 11 2.20 -11.83 -9.70
N HIS A 12 1.73 -10.91 -10.54
CA HIS A 12 1.18 -9.62 -10.04
C HIS A 12 -0.15 -9.88 -9.33
N ARG A 13 -0.10 -10.48 -8.14
CA ARG A 13 -1.29 -10.79 -7.37
C ARG A 13 -1.80 -9.50 -6.75
N VAL A 14 -3.05 -9.18 -7.01
CA VAL A 14 -3.75 -8.13 -6.26
C VAL A 14 -3.84 -8.58 -4.80
N VAL A 15 -3.21 -7.82 -3.93
CA VAL A 15 -3.22 -8.01 -2.48
C VAL A 15 -4.07 -6.90 -1.88
N VAL A 16 -5.03 -7.28 -1.03
CA VAL A 16 -5.79 -6.32 -0.24
C VAL A 16 -4.99 -6.02 1.02
N ILE A 17 -4.47 -4.81 1.14
CA ILE A 17 -3.83 -4.28 2.36
C ILE A 17 -4.82 -3.38 3.10
N THR A 18 -4.50 -3.00 4.34
CA THR A 18 -5.27 -1.99 5.08
C THR A 18 -4.48 -0.70 5.16
N VAL A 19 -5.08 0.44 4.81
CA VAL A 19 -4.49 1.78 4.94
C VAL A 19 -5.46 2.66 5.73
N ASN A 20 -5.05 3.21 6.88
CA ASN A 20 -5.93 3.97 7.79
C ASN A 20 -7.28 3.26 8.01
N GLU A 21 -7.22 1.99 8.45
CA GLU A 21 -8.38 1.14 8.73
C GLU A 21 -9.27 0.80 7.52
N ARG A 22 -8.89 1.21 6.30
CA ARG A 22 -9.64 0.94 5.06
C ARG A 22 -8.94 -0.10 4.19
N PRO A 23 -9.67 -1.04 3.58
CA PRO A 23 -9.08 -2.00 2.65
C PRO A 23 -8.70 -1.31 1.32
N VAL A 24 -7.49 -1.57 0.84
CA VAL A 24 -6.91 -1.03 -0.39
C VAL A 24 -6.34 -2.18 -1.20
N SER A 25 -6.83 -2.37 -2.42
CA SER A 25 -6.32 -3.37 -3.36
C SER A 25 -5.10 -2.83 -4.08
N ILE A 26 -3.97 -3.53 -4.02
CA ILE A 26 -2.73 -3.12 -4.67
C ILE A 26 -2.05 -4.29 -5.37
N GLU A 27 -1.38 -4.00 -6.49
CA GLU A 27 -0.60 -4.99 -7.23
C GLU A 27 0.68 -5.33 -6.46
N GLY A 28 0.66 -6.46 -5.76
CA GLY A 28 1.77 -6.95 -4.96
C GLY A 28 2.69 -7.92 -5.72
N PRO A 29 3.65 -8.58 -5.03
CA PRO A 29 3.86 -8.59 -3.58
C PRO A 29 4.85 -7.54 -3.06
N ARG A 30 5.50 -6.76 -3.92
CA ARG A 30 6.48 -5.73 -3.54
C ARG A 30 6.09 -4.39 -4.16
N VAL A 31 5.88 -3.39 -3.32
CA VAL A 31 5.38 -2.08 -3.72
C VAL A 31 6.15 -1.00 -2.98
N THR A 32 6.23 0.19 -3.56
CA THR A 32 6.83 1.34 -2.90
C THR A 32 5.82 2.04 -2.00
N GLY A 33 6.29 2.77 -0.99
CA GLY A 33 5.43 3.65 -0.18
C GLY A 33 4.62 4.63 -1.04
N LEU A 34 5.22 5.16 -2.11
CA LEU A 34 4.53 6.03 -3.06
C LEU A 34 3.34 5.32 -3.72
N ARG A 35 3.54 4.06 -4.15
CA ARG A 35 2.51 3.27 -4.82
C ARG A 35 1.36 2.94 -3.87
N ILE A 36 1.65 2.68 -2.60
CA ILE A 36 0.63 2.48 -1.55
C ILE A 36 -0.23 3.73 -1.39
N LYS A 37 0.40 4.91 -1.25
CA LYS A 37 -0.34 6.17 -1.12
C LYS A 37 -1.20 6.45 -2.35
N GLN A 38 -0.64 6.30 -3.55
CA GLN A 38 -1.40 6.46 -4.80
C GLN A 38 -2.60 5.50 -4.90
N ALA A 39 -2.41 4.22 -4.57
CA ALA A 39 -3.47 3.22 -4.62
C ALA A 39 -4.59 3.51 -3.60
N ALA A 40 -4.22 3.97 -2.41
CA ALA A 40 -5.16 4.36 -1.36
C ALA A 40 -5.97 5.61 -1.76
N ILE A 41 -5.31 6.65 -2.29
CA ILE A 41 -5.97 7.88 -2.79
C ILE A 41 -6.92 7.53 -3.94
N ALA A 42 -6.47 6.71 -4.89
CA ALA A 42 -7.29 6.28 -6.03
C ALA A 42 -8.54 5.48 -5.62
N GLN A 43 -8.49 4.81 -4.47
CA GLN A 43 -9.61 4.06 -3.88
C GLN A 43 -10.43 4.87 -2.87
N GLY A 44 -10.13 6.16 -2.68
CA GLY A 44 -10.91 7.06 -1.82
C GLY A 44 -10.55 7.00 -0.33
N VAL A 45 -9.34 6.55 0.01
CA VAL A 45 -8.81 6.72 1.37
C VAL A 45 -8.43 8.20 1.56
N PRO A 46 -8.91 8.87 2.63
CA PRO A 46 -8.66 10.29 2.86
C PRO A 46 -7.25 10.53 3.40
N ILE A 47 -6.26 10.43 2.51
CA ILE A 47 -4.84 10.67 2.78
C ILE A 47 -4.23 11.49 1.65
N GLU A 48 -3.04 12.02 1.85
CA GLU A 48 -2.30 12.75 0.81
C GLU A 48 -0.92 12.13 0.57
N LEU A 49 -0.30 12.48 -0.57
CA LEU A 49 1.07 12.06 -0.87
C LEU A 49 2.09 12.69 0.09
N SER A 50 1.76 13.80 0.74
CA SER A 50 2.58 14.45 1.77
C SER A 50 2.54 13.73 3.12
N PHE A 51 1.60 12.81 3.35
CA PHE A 51 1.45 12.14 4.64
C PHE A 51 2.59 11.14 4.86
N LEU A 52 3.03 11.03 6.11
CA LEU A 52 4.01 10.05 6.55
C LEU A 52 3.35 8.67 6.57
N LEU A 53 3.74 7.84 5.60
CA LEU A 53 3.31 6.45 5.55
C LEU A 53 4.15 5.63 6.53
N SER A 54 3.48 4.84 7.36
CA SER A 54 4.11 3.89 8.25
C SER A 54 3.46 2.52 8.11
N GLN A 55 4.26 1.46 8.13
CA GLN A 55 3.77 0.09 8.21
C GLN A 55 3.58 -0.29 9.69
N GLU A 56 2.39 -0.77 10.04
CA GLU A 56 2.14 -1.38 11.34
C GLU A 56 2.65 -2.82 11.32
N LEU A 57 3.62 -3.11 12.19
CA LEU A 57 4.20 -4.42 12.40
C LEU A 57 3.40 -5.19 13.48
N PRO A 58 3.41 -6.54 13.46
CA PRO A 58 2.66 -7.35 14.43
C PRO A 58 3.02 -7.11 15.91
N ASN A 59 4.16 -6.46 16.18
CA ASN A 59 4.63 -6.16 17.54
C ASN A 59 4.14 -4.79 18.04
N HIS A 60 3.09 -4.20 17.44
CA HIS A 60 2.63 -2.83 17.70
C HIS A 60 3.67 -1.73 17.40
N HIS A 61 4.73 -2.08 16.68
CA HIS A 61 5.71 -1.12 16.21
C HIS A 61 5.30 -0.58 14.84
N THR A 62 5.48 0.71 14.62
CA THR A 62 5.31 1.33 13.31
C THR A 62 6.67 1.57 12.68
N ARG A 63 6.84 1.15 11.42
CA ARG A 63 8.04 1.45 10.65
C ARG A 63 7.70 2.50 9.59
N PRO A 64 8.35 3.67 9.57
CA PRO A 64 8.14 4.64 8.49
C PRO A 64 8.59 4.04 7.15
N VAL A 65 7.77 4.26 6.12
CA VAL A 65 7.97 3.78 4.74
C VAL A 65 8.06 5.00 3.84
N GLY A 66 9.26 5.27 3.34
CA GLY A 66 9.48 6.35 2.39
C GLY A 66 8.87 6.06 1.01
N ASP A 67 8.76 7.10 0.18
CA ASP A 67 8.19 6.99 -1.17
C ASP A 67 8.95 6.03 -2.10
N SER A 68 10.26 5.94 -1.91
CA SER A 68 11.14 5.03 -2.65
C SER A 68 11.41 3.71 -1.91
N ASP A 69 10.88 3.55 -0.69
CA ASP A 69 11.11 2.34 0.12
C ASP A 69 10.21 1.22 -0.39
N VAL A 70 10.83 0.11 -0.82
CA VAL A 70 10.11 -1.06 -1.35
C VAL A 70 9.80 -2.01 -0.21
N VAL A 71 8.51 -2.17 0.08
CA VAL A 71 8.00 -3.05 1.13
C VAL A 71 7.26 -4.24 0.54
N ALA A 72 7.35 -5.37 1.24
CA ALA A 72 6.55 -6.55 0.92
C ALA A 72 5.15 -6.39 1.51
N VAL A 73 4.13 -6.56 0.69
CA VAL A 73 2.71 -6.46 1.08
C VAL A 73 2.03 -7.82 1.04
N ASN A 74 1.19 -8.05 2.04
CA ASN A 74 0.35 -9.22 2.17
C ASN A 74 -1.02 -8.83 2.75
N LYS A 75 -1.96 -9.78 2.80
CA LYS A 75 -3.33 -9.55 3.28
C LYS A 75 -3.45 -9.08 4.75
N ASN A 76 -2.39 -9.26 5.53
CA ASN A 76 -2.31 -8.82 6.93
C ASN A 76 -1.49 -7.52 7.07
N SER A 77 -1.00 -6.96 5.96
CA SER A 77 -0.24 -5.72 5.98
C SER A 77 -1.17 -4.55 6.25
N LYS A 78 -0.84 -3.82 7.31
CA LYS A 78 -1.52 -2.61 7.72
C LYS A 78 -0.56 -1.44 7.59
N PHE A 79 -1.08 -0.34 7.08
CA PHE A 79 -0.37 0.90 6.93
C PHE A 79 -1.19 2.03 7.53
N THR A 80 -0.50 2.98 8.13
CA THR A 80 -1.07 4.22 8.63
C THR A 80 -0.42 5.37 7.87
N ALA A 81 -1.22 6.36 7.51
CA ALA A 81 -0.73 7.59 6.91
C ALA A 81 -1.21 8.75 7.78
N VAL A 82 -0.26 9.45 8.39
CA VAL A 82 -0.53 10.58 9.29
C VAL A 82 0.04 11.86 8.69
N ALA A 83 -0.62 12.98 8.92
CA ALA A 83 -0.09 14.28 8.53
C ALA A 83 1.16 14.60 9.37
N ASP A 84 2.17 15.20 8.74
CA ASP A 84 3.44 15.57 9.39
C ASP A 84 3.25 16.54 10.58
N ASP A 85 2.13 17.27 10.59
CA ASP A 85 1.74 18.24 11.63
C ASP A 85 1.40 17.60 12.99
N ASP A 86 1.03 16.31 13.03
CA ASP A 86 0.61 15.61 14.27
C ASP A 86 1.79 15.08 15.11
N ASN A 87 3.04 15.38 14.72
CA ASN A 87 4.25 14.97 15.46
C ASN A 87 4.94 16.16 16.16
N SER A 88 4.19 16.93 16.95
CA SER A 88 4.68 18.02 17.83
C SER A 88 4.36 17.79 19.31
#